data_AF-A0A537XDD2-F1
#
_entry.id   AF-A0A537XDD2-F1
#
_cell.length_a   1.000
_cell.length_b   1.000
_cell.length_c   1.000
_cell.angle_alpha   90.00
_cell.angle_beta   90.00
_cell.angle_gamma   90.00
#
_symmetry.space_group_name_H-M   'P 1'
#
loop_
_entity.id
_entity.type
_entity.pdbx_description
1 polymer ?
#
loop_
_entity_poly.entity_id
_entity_poly.type
_entity_poly.pdbx_seq_one_letter_code
_entity_poly.pdbx_strand_id
1 'polypeptide(L)'
;MSAQEGQIPGGGAGGSPPSEEELRAAYEAELKRLKVGDVLLQTAVSLINLAGRRAGLAPDSQDERDIDQLRDAIDAVRALMPILERSAPTDLTPLRNALSSLQMAYAREREAAAAGGESSADAAGGEGADRGGAAEGAAGGDKPADAGGKAGEEPPGPGPAQSSGRLWVPGR
;
A
#
# COMPACT_ATOMS: atom_id res chain seq x y z
N MET A 1 -42.10 57.68 13.16
CA MET A 1 -42.40 56.68 12.12
C MET A 1 -41.74 55.39 12.55
N SER A 2 -42.53 54.49 13.13
CA SER A 2 -42.12 53.15 13.53
C SER A 2 -42.14 52.25 12.30
N ALA A 3 -41.07 51.49 12.06
CA ALA A 3 -41.05 50.39 11.11
C ALA A 3 -40.37 49.19 11.76
N GLN A 4 -41.24 48.35 12.31
CA GLN A 4 -41.16 46.91 12.54
C GLN A 4 -39.96 46.21 11.86
N GLU A 5 -38.92 45.89 12.63
CA GLU A 5 -37.95 44.86 12.22
C GLU A 5 -38.61 43.49 12.36
N GLY A 6 -38.59 42.76 11.23
CA GLY A 6 -39.17 41.45 11.08
C GLY A 6 -38.51 40.43 12.00
N GLN A 7 -39.30 39.95 12.94
CA GLN A 7 -39.14 38.67 13.62
C GLN A 7 -38.77 37.59 12.59
N ILE A 8 -37.52 37.11 12.62
CA ILE A 8 -37.18 35.84 11.98
C ILE A 8 -37.75 34.74 12.89
N PRO A 9 -38.67 33.89 12.41
CA PRO A 9 -39.16 32.78 13.21
C PRO A 9 -38.04 31.74 13.35
N GLY A 10 -37.77 31.37 14.60
CA GLY A 10 -36.90 30.25 14.93
C GLY A 10 -37.44 28.97 14.29
N GLY A 11 -36.63 28.35 13.43
CA GLY A 11 -36.83 26.99 12.95
C GLY A 11 -35.93 26.07 13.75
N GLY A 12 -36.49 25.42 14.76
CA GLY A 12 -35.80 24.38 15.52
C GLY A 12 -35.51 23.15 14.66
N ALA A 13 -34.27 22.69 14.73
CA ALA A 13 -33.89 21.30 14.48
C ALA A 13 -32.61 20.99 15.28
N GLY A 14 -32.63 21.32 16.58
CA GLY A 14 -31.64 20.85 17.53
C GLY A 14 -32.00 19.45 17.97
N GLY A 15 -31.82 18.46 17.10
CA GLY A 15 -31.75 17.07 17.56
C GLY A 15 -30.54 16.96 18.49
N SER A 16 -30.73 16.45 19.71
CA SER A 16 -29.61 16.12 20.58
C SER A 16 -28.59 15.29 19.81
N PRO A 17 -27.27 15.52 20.00
CA PRO A 17 -26.27 14.67 19.38
C PRO A 17 -26.55 13.21 19.76
N PRO A 18 -26.44 12.26 18.81
CA PRO A 18 -26.73 10.85 19.05
C PRO A 18 -25.90 10.34 20.24
N SER A 19 -26.53 9.53 21.08
CA SER A 19 -25.89 8.92 22.24
C SER A 19 -24.78 7.94 21.81
N GLU A 20 -23.84 7.64 22.71
CA GLU A 20 -22.77 6.69 22.44
C GLU A 20 -23.29 5.30 22.04
N GLU A 21 -24.39 4.86 22.66
CA GLU A 21 -25.04 3.58 22.35
C GLU A 21 -25.67 3.58 20.95
N GLU A 22 -26.33 4.68 20.56
CA GLU A 22 -26.87 4.85 19.20
C GLU A 22 -25.75 4.89 18.16
N LEU A 23 -24.63 5.56 18.45
CA LEU A 23 -23.45 5.61 17.57
C LEU A 23 -22.82 4.22 17.40
N ARG A 24 -22.71 3.44 18.48
CA ARG A 24 -22.21 2.05 18.41
C ARG A 24 -23.15 1.17 17.60
N ALA A 25 -24.45 1.24 17.85
CA ALA A 25 -25.44 0.46 17.11
C ALA A 25 -25.44 0.81 15.61
N ALA A 26 -25.29 2.09 15.27
CA ALA A 26 -25.17 2.53 13.88
C ALA A 26 -23.88 2.01 13.21
N TYR A 27 -22.75 2.06 13.91
CA TYR A 27 -21.48 1.53 13.41
C TYR A 27 -21.54 0.01 13.18
N GLU A 28 -22.09 -0.76 14.12
CA GLU A 28 -22.27 -2.20 13.97
C GLU A 28 -23.21 -2.56 12.81
N ALA A 29 -24.28 -1.79 12.63
CA ALA A 29 -25.20 -1.96 11.51
C ALA A 29 -24.49 -1.72 10.16
N GLU A 30 -23.57 -0.76 10.11
CA GLU A 30 -22.79 -0.48 8.90
C GLU A 30 -21.76 -1.58 8.61
N LEU A 31 -21.05 -2.06 9.64
CA LEU A 31 -20.14 -3.20 9.49
C LEU A 31 -20.84 -4.46 8.98
N LYS A 32 -22.10 -4.70 9.39
CA LYS A 32 -22.91 -5.84 8.90
C LYS A 32 -23.25 -5.74 7.41
N ARG A 33 -23.29 -4.54 6.84
CA ARG A 33 -23.60 -4.30 5.42
C ARG A 33 -22.36 -4.36 4.54
N LEU A 34 -21.19 -4.03 5.10
CA LEU A 34 -19.94 -3.96 4.37
C LEU A 34 -19.49 -5.36 3.91
N LYS A 35 -19.24 -5.52 2.62
CA LYS A 35 -18.70 -6.77 2.08
C LYS A 35 -17.20 -6.63 1.87
N VAL A 36 -16.47 -7.70 2.18
CA VAL A 36 -15.02 -7.79 1.93
C VAL A 36 -14.70 -7.54 0.46
N GLY A 37 -15.50 -8.08 -0.46
CA GLY A 37 -15.31 -7.87 -1.90
C GLY A 37 -15.36 -6.40 -2.32
N ASP A 38 -16.25 -5.61 -1.71
CA ASP A 38 -16.40 -4.18 -2.01
C ASP A 38 -15.17 -3.40 -1.49
N VAL A 39 -14.67 -3.75 -0.30
CA VAL A 39 -13.45 -3.16 0.28
C VAL A 39 -12.22 -3.48 -0.58
N LEU A 40 -12.09 -4.72 -1.03
CA LEU A 40 -10.98 -5.13 -1.90
C LEU A 40 -11.06 -4.42 -3.26
N LEU A 41 -12.26 -4.24 -3.82
CA LEU A 41 -12.44 -3.52 -5.07
C LEU A 41 -12.04 -2.06 -4.91
N GLN A 42 -12.50 -1.39 -3.85
CA GLN A 42 -12.11 -0.02 -3.53
C GLN A 42 -10.59 0.09 -3.34
N THR A 43 -9.98 -0.88 -2.67
CA THR A 43 -8.52 -0.92 -2.48
C THR A 43 -7.79 -1.04 -3.81
N ALA A 44 -8.24 -1.93 -4.71
CA ALA A 44 -7.64 -2.09 -6.04
C ALA A 44 -7.76 -0.81 -6.88
N VAL A 45 -8.90 -0.12 -6.81
CA VAL A 45 -9.10 1.18 -7.47
C VAL A 45 -8.14 2.24 -6.91
N SER A 46 -7.99 2.32 -5.58
CA SER A 46 -7.03 3.23 -4.95
C SER A 46 -5.59 2.95 -5.37
N LEU A 47 -5.19 1.68 -5.43
CA LEU A 47 -3.86 1.27 -5.89
C LEU A 47 -3.62 1.65 -7.35
N ILE A 48 -4.59 1.45 -8.24
CA ILE A 48 -4.46 1.83 -9.67
C ILE A 48 -4.31 3.34 -9.82
N ASN A 49 -5.10 4.14 -9.10
CA ASN A 49 -5.01 5.59 -9.15
C ASN A 49 -3.64 6.07 -8.67
N LEU A 50 -3.13 5.50 -7.58
CA LEU A 50 -1.80 5.80 -7.07
C LEU A 50 -0.70 5.38 -8.06
N ALA A 51 -0.80 4.16 -8.61
CA ALA A 51 0.12 3.64 -9.61
C ALA A 51 0.16 4.50 -10.87
N GLY A 52 -0.97 5.05 -11.32
CA GLY A 52 -1.04 5.98 -12.44
C GLY A 52 -0.19 7.25 -12.20
N ARG A 53 -0.16 7.76 -10.96
CA ARG A 53 0.70 8.88 -10.57
C ARG A 53 2.18 8.46 -10.53
N ARG A 54 2.50 7.29 -9.98
CA ARG A 54 3.88 6.74 -9.97
C ARG A 54 4.41 6.37 -11.35
N ALA A 55 3.52 6.13 -12.31
CA ALA A 55 3.86 5.94 -13.71
C ALA A 55 3.98 7.26 -14.49
N GLY A 56 3.71 8.42 -13.88
CA GLY A 56 3.66 9.70 -14.59
C GLY A 56 2.54 9.79 -15.63
N LEU A 57 1.47 9.00 -15.49
CA LEU A 57 0.34 8.97 -16.43
C LEU A 57 -0.76 9.97 -16.06
N ALA A 58 -0.80 10.42 -14.81
CA ALA A 58 -1.74 11.42 -14.36
C ALA A 58 -1.24 12.84 -14.70
N PRO A 59 -2.15 13.82 -14.89
CA PRO A 59 -1.77 15.23 -14.97
C PRO A 59 -0.89 15.63 -13.79
N ASP A 60 0.17 16.41 -14.07
CA ASP A 60 1.10 16.94 -13.06
C ASP A 60 1.71 15.88 -12.12
N SER A 61 2.02 14.69 -12.65
CA SER A 61 2.64 13.59 -11.88
C SER A 61 4.01 13.16 -12.40
N GLN A 62 4.63 13.95 -13.27
CA GLN A 62 5.92 13.61 -13.88
C GLN A 62 7.07 13.53 -12.85
N ASP A 63 7.01 14.40 -11.85
CA ASP A 63 7.90 14.51 -10.69
C ASP A 63 7.62 13.44 -9.62
N GLU A 64 6.44 12.81 -9.67
CA GLU A 64 6.03 11.75 -8.75
C GLU A 64 6.41 10.34 -9.22
N ARG A 65 7.17 10.22 -10.31
CA ARG A 65 7.56 8.94 -10.89
C ARG A 65 8.40 8.10 -9.93
N ASP A 66 7.97 6.86 -9.73
CA ASP A 66 8.63 5.89 -8.86
C ASP A 66 8.37 4.47 -9.40
N ILE A 67 9.40 3.86 -9.96
CA ILE A 67 9.29 2.57 -10.63
C ILE A 67 9.06 1.42 -9.64
N ASP A 68 9.59 1.54 -8.41
CA ASP A 68 9.46 0.51 -7.38
C ASP A 68 8.04 0.54 -6.81
N GLN A 69 7.51 1.71 -6.49
CA GLN A 69 6.10 1.84 -6.06
C GLN A 69 5.11 1.43 -7.17
N LEU A 70 5.43 1.70 -8.45
CA LEU A 70 4.62 1.24 -9.57
C LEU A 70 4.59 -0.30 -9.63
N ARG A 71 5.75 -0.96 -9.45
CA ARG A 71 5.85 -2.42 -9.40
C ARG A 71 5.01 -2.99 -8.27
N ASP A 72 5.15 -2.46 -7.06
CA ASP A 72 4.43 -2.95 -5.88
C ASP A 72 2.92 -2.83 -6.06
N ALA A 73 2.44 -1.71 -6.62
CA ALA A 73 1.03 -1.53 -6.91
C ALA A 73 0.52 -2.51 -7.99
N ILE A 74 1.30 -2.77 -9.04
CA ILE A 74 0.96 -3.78 -10.07
C ILE A 74 0.85 -5.16 -9.43
N ASP A 75 1.83 -5.55 -8.62
CA ASP A 75 1.87 -6.87 -7.98
C ASP A 75 0.71 -7.05 -6.98
N ALA A 76 0.40 -6.02 -6.18
CA ALA A 76 -0.74 -6.01 -5.28
C ALA A 76 -2.07 -6.16 -6.03
N VAL A 77 -2.30 -5.38 -7.10
CA VAL A 77 -3.54 -5.47 -7.89
C VAL A 77 -3.66 -6.84 -8.56
N ARG A 78 -2.56 -7.39 -9.11
CA ARG A 78 -2.54 -8.75 -9.67
C ARG A 78 -2.93 -9.81 -8.66
N ALA A 79 -2.45 -9.70 -7.42
CA ALA A 79 -2.79 -10.62 -6.35
C ALA A 79 -4.28 -10.53 -5.93
N LEU A 80 -4.87 -9.34 -6.02
CA LEU A 80 -6.29 -9.13 -5.69
C LEU A 80 -7.25 -9.62 -6.79
N MET A 81 -6.85 -9.57 -8.07
CA MET A 81 -7.68 -9.97 -9.21
C MET A 81 -8.41 -11.32 -9.05
N PRO A 82 -7.74 -12.45 -8.76
CA PRO A 82 -8.44 -13.73 -8.64
C PRO A 82 -9.41 -13.78 -7.46
N ILE A 83 -9.24 -12.93 -6.44
CA ILE A 83 -10.18 -12.81 -5.32
C ILE A 83 -11.41 -12.03 -5.77
N LEU A 84 -11.20 -10.87 -6.40
CA LEU A 84 -12.26 -10.03 -6.94
C LEU A 84 -13.11 -10.78 -7.96
N GLU A 85 -12.51 -11.60 -8.82
CA GLU A 85 -13.22 -12.43 -9.79
C GLU A 85 -14.19 -13.43 -9.16
N ARG A 86 -13.89 -13.90 -7.94
CA ARG A 86 -14.77 -14.82 -7.20
C ARG A 86 -15.81 -14.09 -6.37
N SER A 87 -15.52 -12.89 -5.88
CA SER A 87 -16.31 -12.23 -4.84
C SER A 87 -17.05 -10.97 -5.30
N ALA A 88 -16.63 -10.34 -6.40
CA ALA A 88 -17.21 -9.08 -6.86
C ALA A 88 -18.42 -9.36 -7.78
N PRO A 89 -19.57 -8.72 -7.55
CA PRO A 89 -20.75 -8.89 -8.40
C PRO A 89 -20.70 -8.04 -9.70
N THR A 90 -19.59 -7.35 -9.96
CA THR A 90 -19.47 -6.35 -11.03
C THR A 90 -18.50 -6.78 -12.14
N ASP A 91 -18.57 -6.09 -13.29
CA ASP A 91 -17.60 -6.25 -14.36
C ASP A 91 -16.23 -5.68 -13.96
N LEU A 92 -15.22 -6.54 -14.04
CA LEU A 92 -13.82 -6.21 -13.72
C LEU A 92 -12.99 -5.85 -14.96
N THR A 93 -13.60 -5.81 -16.16
CA THR A 93 -12.91 -5.46 -17.41
C THR A 93 -12.18 -4.11 -17.34
N PRO A 94 -12.76 -3.02 -16.78
CA PRO A 94 -12.04 -1.75 -16.64
C PRO A 94 -10.78 -1.88 -15.77
N LEU A 95 -10.86 -2.67 -14.69
CA LEU A 95 -9.74 -2.90 -13.77
C LEU A 95 -8.60 -3.65 -14.47
N ARG A 96 -8.92 -4.68 -15.27
CA ARG A 96 -7.94 -5.43 -16.08
C ARG A 96 -7.27 -4.56 -17.14
N ASN A 97 -8.03 -3.70 -17.81
CA ASN A 97 -7.51 -2.78 -18.82
C ASN A 97 -6.55 -1.76 -18.21
N ALA A 98 -6.90 -1.20 -17.05
CA ALA A 98 -6.04 -0.29 -16.31
C ALA A 98 -4.75 -0.98 -15.84
N LEU A 99 -4.84 -2.20 -15.28
CA LEU A 99 -3.68 -3.00 -14.90
C LEU A 99 -2.74 -3.27 -16.10
N SER A 100 -3.30 -3.63 -17.24
CA SER A 100 -2.52 -3.87 -18.48
C SER A 100 -1.81 -2.60 -18.93
N SER A 101 -2.47 -1.44 -18.82
CA SER A 101 -1.89 -0.14 -19.15
C SER A 101 -0.70 0.22 -18.25
N LEU A 102 -0.82 -0.05 -16.95
CA LEU A 102 0.26 0.15 -15.97
C LEU A 102 1.45 -0.78 -16.24
N GLN A 103 1.20 -2.06 -16.57
CA GLN A 103 2.25 -3.02 -16.92
C GLN A 103 3.04 -2.58 -18.15
N MET A 104 2.37 -2.06 -19.18
CA MET A 104 3.04 -1.50 -20.35
C MET A 104 3.87 -0.26 -20.00
N ALA A 105 3.38 0.62 -19.12
CA ALA A 105 4.15 1.77 -18.66
C ALA A 105 5.41 1.35 -17.89
N TYR A 106 5.28 0.38 -16.99
CA TYR A 106 6.40 -0.19 -16.25
C TYR A 106 7.47 -0.82 -17.17
N ALA A 107 7.04 -1.58 -18.19
CA ALA A 107 7.95 -2.17 -19.16
C ALA A 107 8.76 -1.10 -19.92
N ARG A 108 8.10 -0.04 -20.40
CA ARG A 108 8.78 1.08 -21.08
C ARG A 108 9.82 1.77 -20.21
N GLU A 109 9.49 2.05 -18.94
CA GLU A 109 10.43 2.68 -18.00
C GLU A 109 11.63 1.76 -17.70
N ARG A 110 11.40 0.45 -17.59
CA ARG A 110 12.48 -0.54 -17.43
C ARG A 110 13.39 -0.64 -18.66
N GLU A 111 12.82 -0.60 -19.86
CA GLU A 111 13.57 -0.60 -21.12
C GLU A 111 14.40 0.69 -21.27
N ALA A 112 13.82 1.84 -20.94
CA ALA A 112 14.54 3.13 -20.96
C ALA A 112 15.72 3.15 -19.97
N ALA A 113 15.53 2.58 -18.77
CA ALA A 113 16.61 2.46 -17.79
C ALA A 113 17.74 1.52 -18.27
N ALA A 114 17.41 0.43 -18.99
CA ALA A 114 18.40 -0.47 -19.55
C ALA A 114 19.21 0.18 -20.68
N ALA A 115 18.54 0.89 -21.60
CA ALA A 115 19.20 1.59 -22.71
C ALA A 115 20.09 2.77 -22.24
N GLY A 116 19.75 3.41 -21.12
CA GLY A 116 20.58 4.46 -20.52
C GLY A 116 21.88 3.95 -19.86
N GLY A 117 21.93 2.66 -19.50
CA GLY A 117 23.10 2.02 -18.88
C GLY A 117 24.20 1.64 -19.87
N GLU A 118 23.85 1.35 -21.12
CA GLU A 118 24.82 0.94 -22.16
C GLU A 118 25.68 2.10 -22.66
N SER A 119 25.22 3.35 -22.54
CA SER A 119 25.99 4.55 -22.94
C SER A 119 27.19 4.83 -22.01
N SER A 120 27.26 4.21 -20.82
CA SER A 120 28.33 4.43 -19.84
C SER A 120 29.39 3.32 -19.80
N ALA A 121 29.16 2.20 -20.48
CA ALA A 121 30.08 1.04 -20.46
C ALA A 121 31.12 1.05 -21.59
N ASP A 122 30.87 1.76 -22.70
CA ASP A 122 31.79 1.84 -23.85
C ASP A 122 32.92 2.88 -23.69
N ALA A 123 32.95 3.65 -22.59
CA ALA A 123 34.00 4.65 -22.34
C ALA A 123 35.14 4.16 -21.43
N ALA A 124 35.07 2.93 -20.91
CA ALA A 124 36.06 2.39 -19.96
C ALA A 124 36.50 0.97 -20.37
N GLY A 125 37.15 0.84 -21.51
CA GLY A 125 37.62 -0.45 -22.02
C GLY A 125 38.75 -0.34 -23.03
N GLY A 126 39.87 0.27 -22.65
CA GLY A 126 41.11 0.29 -23.43
C GLY A 126 42.35 0.18 -22.55
N GLU A 127 43.08 -0.92 -22.71
CA GLU A 127 44.45 -1.25 -22.22
C GLU A 127 44.63 -1.40 -20.69
N GLY A 128 45.30 -2.43 -20.18
CA GLY A 128 46.08 -3.49 -20.79
C GLY A 128 46.41 -4.54 -19.73
N ALA A 129 46.56 -5.77 -20.20
CA ALA A 129 46.94 -6.95 -19.43
C ALA A 129 48.27 -6.78 -18.68
N ASP A 130 48.47 -7.58 -17.63
CA ASP A 130 49.55 -8.58 -17.54
C ASP A 130 49.71 -9.20 -16.13
N ARG A 131 49.88 -10.54 -16.13
CA ARG A 131 50.44 -11.47 -15.11
C ARG A 131 49.81 -11.45 -13.70
N GLY A 132 49.29 -12.55 -13.17
CA GLY A 132 49.77 -13.93 -13.24
C GLY A 132 50.05 -14.39 -11.80
N GLY A 133 49.59 -15.58 -11.40
CA GLY A 133 49.94 -16.13 -10.08
C GLY A 133 48.90 -17.10 -9.53
N ALA A 134 49.14 -18.38 -9.74
CA ALA A 134 48.45 -19.50 -9.10
C ALA A 134 48.71 -19.55 -7.59
N ALA A 135 47.76 -20.10 -6.83
CA ALA A 135 48.03 -21.08 -5.76
C ALA A 135 46.73 -21.70 -5.24
N GLU A 136 46.72 -23.03 -5.24
CA GLU A 136 45.84 -23.92 -4.50
C GLU A 136 45.87 -23.65 -2.98
N GLY A 137 44.81 -24.10 -2.29
CA GLY A 137 45.02 -24.81 -1.03
C GLY A 137 44.05 -24.51 0.10
N ALA A 138 43.30 -25.57 0.47
CA ALA A 138 42.87 -25.91 1.81
C ALA A 138 41.78 -25.05 2.49
N ALA A 139 40.99 -25.53 3.44
CA ALA A 139 40.52 -26.83 3.91
C ALA A 139 39.70 -26.53 5.17
N GLY A 140 38.62 -27.27 5.42
CA GLY A 140 37.96 -27.34 6.74
C GLY A 140 37.12 -26.11 7.09
N GLY A 141 35.97 -26.22 7.75
CA GLY A 141 35.46 -27.30 8.58
C GLY A 141 34.63 -26.64 9.67
N ASP A 142 33.38 -27.08 9.78
CA ASP A 142 32.46 -27.01 10.92
C ASP A 142 32.97 -26.37 12.22
N LYS A 143 32.16 -25.48 12.83
CA LYS A 143 31.17 -25.88 13.85
C LYS A 143 30.36 -24.67 14.39
N PRO A 144 29.07 -24.84 14.70
CA PRO A 144 28.25 -23.83 15.36
C PRO A 144 28.48 -23.83 16.88
N ALA A 145 28.35 -22.66 17.52
CA ALA A 145 28.30 -22.53 18.97
C ALA A 145 26.87 -22.17 19.41
N ASP A 146 26.30 -23.13 20.13
CA ASP A 146 25.09 -23.07 20.95
C ASP A 146 25.31 -22.26 22.23
N ALA A 147 24.28 -21.53 22.66
CA ALA A 147 23.87 -21.24 24.05
C ALA A 147 22.83 -20.10 23.98
N GLY A 148 21.56 -20.27 24.36
CA GLY A 148 21.07 -20.99 25.53
C GLY A 148 20.89 -19.99 26.68
N GLY A 149 19.72 -19.35 26.77
CA GLY A 149 19.37 -18.44 27.85
C GLY A 149 17.86 -18.19 27.96
N LYS A 150 17.15 -19.07 28.67
CA LYS A 150 15.79 -18.86 29.19
C LYS A 150 15.85 -18.40 30.65
N ALA A 151 14.94 -17.48 31.00
CA ALA A 151 14.40 -17.09 32.32
C ALA A 151 14.42 -15.55 32.42
N GLY A 152 13.41 -14.81 32.85
CA GLY A 152 12.15 -15.13 33.50
C GLY A 152 11.22 -13.90 33.44
N GLU A 153 10.02 -14.08 33.96
CA GLU A 153 8.83 -13.27 33.75
C GLU A 153 8.56 -12.36 34.96
N GLU A 154 8.36 -11.05 34.77
CA GLU A 154 7.29 -10.27 35.43
C GLU A 154 7.09 -8.91 34.71
N PRO A 155 5.82 -8.43 34.57
CA PRO A 155 5.46 -7.44 33.55
C PRO A 155 5.59 -5.99 34.06
N PRO A 156 6.18 -5.08 33.26
CA PRO A 156 5.82 -3.67 33.35
C PRO A 156 4.42 -3.47 32.73
N GLY A 157 3.55 -2.75 33.43
CA GLY A 157 2.10 -2.64 33.14
C GLY A 157 1.73 -2.14 31.73
N PRO A 158 0.47 -2.31 31.30
CA PRO A 158 0.08 -2.00 29.93
C PRO A 158 -0.04 -0.49 29.67
N GLY A 159 1.01 0.09 29.08
CA GLY A 159 0.96 0.99 27.92
C GLY A 159 1.97 0.42 26.90
N PRO A 160 1.93 0.68 25.58
CA PRO A 160 1.13 1.55 24.73
C PRO A 160 0.29 0.73 23.73
N ALA A 161 -0.30 -0.40 24.14
CA ALA A 161 -1.42 -0.95 23.38
C ALA A 161 -2.55 0.09 23.24
N GLN A 162 -2.59 1.15 24.06
CA GLN A 162 -3.41 2.36 23.86
C GLN A 162 -2.94 3.33 22.73
N SER A 163 -1.77 3.19 22.09
CA SER A 163 -1.28 4.22 21.14
C SER A 163 -0.90 3.79 19.73
N SER A 164 -0.91 2.51 19.34
CA SER A 164 -0.94 2.14 17.91
C SER A 164 -1.26 0.65 17.75
N GLY A 165 -2.30 0.32 16.98
CA GLY A 165 -2.51 -1.06 16.51
C GLY A 165 -3.33 -1.99 17.42
N ARG A 166 -4.38 -1.50 18.10
CA ARG A 166 -5.39 -2.42 18.66
C ARG A 166 -6.11 -3.12 17.53
N LEU A 167 -5.74 -4.38 17.28
CA LEU A 167 -6.65 -5.37 16.73
C LEU A 167 -7.94 -5.30 17.56
N TRP A 168 -9.06 -5.00 16.92
CA TRP A 168 -10.35 -4.93 17.58
C TRP A 168 -10.66 -6.29 18.25
N VAL A 169 -10.95 -6.28 19.56
CA VAL A 169 -11.31 -7.47 20.33
C VAL A 169 -12.81 -7.38 20.70
N PRO A 170 -13.69 -8.22 20.12
CA PRO A 170 -15.10 -8.23 20.50
C PRO A 170 -15.32 -8.80 21.91
N GLY A 171 -16.21 -8.16 22.69
CA GLY A 171 -16.92 -8.78 23.83
C GLY A 171 -16.22 -8.80 25.19
N ARG A 172 -15.44 -7.78 25.55
CA ARG A 172 -14.92 -7.60 26.93
C ARG A 172 -15.62 -6.48 27.67
#